data_AF-A0A1X0S5A6-F1
#
_entry.id   AF-A0A1X0S5A6-F1
#
_cell.length_a   1.000
_cell.length_b   1.000
_cell.length_c   1.000
_cell.angle_alpha   90.00
_cell.angle_beta   90.00
_cell.angle_gamma   90.00
#
_symmetry.space_group_name_H-M   'P 1'
#
loop_
_entity.id
_entity.type
_entity.pdbx_description
1 polymer ?
#
loop_
_entity_poly.entity_id
_entity_poly.type
_entity_poly.pdbx_seq_one_letter_code
_entity_poly.pdbx_strand_id
1 'polypeptide(L)'
;MASLITNVFEESSTSFAYAQCSDIGDSRGYTSGYVGFTTGTGDAEILIDQYAKIKPGNALSKYLDRLHEISQLPTCDRPNRGKTNGLEGYVEAWKQEACSPDQSFAHLQRQWVYENYMIPSNRYAAQNGVNSALGRAIFYDTIIQHGFQYTEPDINIVRLLALTGGRKENETEQAFLTRFLTVRRQLQCCYPDNVWPASATRSEDLQNLVDNFDYNKDLIHQIRLKNFQVNITGKEDLDLIDPRCYQK
;
A
#
# COMPACT_ATOMS: atom_id res chain seq x y z
N MET A 1 3.14 11.14 7.96
CA MET A 1 4.43 10.43 7.96
C MET A 1 4.32 8.98 7.47
N ALA A 2 3.54 8.09 8.11
CA ALA A 2 3.47 6.67 7.70
C ALA A 2 3.20 6.45 6.21
N SER A 3 2.19 7.12 5.64
CA SER A 3 1.90 7.09 4.21
C SER A 3 3.08 7.50 3.33
N LEU A 4 3.85 8.51 3.73
CA LEU A 4 5.01 9.00 2.97
C LEU A 4 6.17 8.02 3.00
N ILE A 5 6.42 7.38 4.16
CA ILE A 5 7.44 6.35 4.30
C ILE A 5 7.13 5.20 3.34
N THR A 6 5.91 4.67 3.40
CA THR A 6 5.49 3.57 2.52
C THR A 6 5.49 4.01 1.06
N ASN A 7 5.03 5.21 0.73
CA ASN A 7 5.05 5.70 -0.65
C ASN A 7 6.47 5.80 -1.21
N VAL A 8 7.47 6.17 -0.41
CA VAL A 8 8.86 6.11 -0.87
C VAL A 8 9.28 4.68 -1.19
N PHE A 9 8.82 3.68 -0.43
CA PHE A 9 9.15 2.30 -0.72
C PHE A 9 8.43 1.71 -1.93
N GLU A 10 7.25 2.22 -2.29
CA GLU A 10 6.51 1.82 -3.49
C GLU A 10 6.97 2.58 -4.74
N GLU A 11 7.18 3.90 -4.62
CA GLU A 11 7.35 4.82 -5.75
C GLU A 11 8.72 5.49 -5.82
N SER A 12 9.61 5.24 -4.84
CA SER A 12 10.88 5.97 -4.68
C SER A 12 10.71 7.50 -4.60
N SER A 13 9.52 7.95 -4.18
CA SER A 13 9.10 9.36 -4.19
C SER A 13 8.17 9.66 -3.01
N THR A 14 8.06 10.94 -2.63
CA THR A 14 7.03 11.42 -1.69
C THR A 14 5.75 11.85 -2.39
N SER A 15 5.71 11.81 -3.72
CA SER A 15 4.52 12.06 -4.52
C SER A 15 3.78 10.76 -4.80
N PHE A 16 2.47 10.75 -4.57
CA PHE A 16 1.63 9.57 -4.70
C PHE A 16 1.19 9.34 -6.14
N ALA A 17 1.13 8.06 -6.52
CA ALA A 17 0.86 7.61 -7.88
C ALA A 17 -0.64 7.48 -8.20
N TYR A 18 -1.46 8.48 -7.88
CA TYR A 18 -2.92 8.43 -8.09
C TYR A 18 -3.32 8.13 -9.53
N ALA A 19 -2.54 8.61 -10.50
CA ALA A 19 -2.80 8.51 -11.93
C ALA A 19 -2.09 7.31 -12.59
N GLN A 20 -1.29 6.55 -11.83
CA GLN A 20 -0.69 5.32 -12.33
C GLN A 20 -1.80 4.32 -12.70
N CYS A 21 -1.71 3.71 -13.87
CA CYS A 21 -2.59 2.64 -14.28
C CYS A 21 -1.91 1.83 -15.39
N SER A 22 -1.69 0.54 -15.17
CA SER A 22 -1.05 -0.34 -16.15
C SER A 22 -1.39 -1.81 -15.89
N ASP A 23 -1.46 -2.61 -16.95
CA ASP A 23 -1.44 -4.07 -16.83
C ASP A 23 0.04 -4.49 -16.80
N ILE A 24 0.47 -5.05 -15.67
CA ILE A 24 1.85 -5.49 -15.44
C ILE A 24 2.07 -6.98 -15.72
N GLY A 25 1.05 -7.67 -16.25
CA GLY A 25 1.14 -9.08 -16.61
C GLY A 25 1.15 -10.06 -15.42
N ASP A 26 0.71 -9.62 -14.25
CA ASP A 26 0.67 -10.43 -13.01
C ASP A 26 -0.65 -11.19 -12.82
N SER A 27 -1.49 -11.23 -13.86
CA SER A 27 -2.83 -11.83 -13.86
C SER A 27 -3.83 -11.17 -12.89
N ARG A 28 -3.59 -9.91 -12.49
CA ARG A 28 -4.56 -9.08 -11.76
C ARG A 28 -5.27 -8.05 -12.65
N GLY A 29 -4.94 -8.02 -13.94
CA GLY A 29 -5.48 -7.05 -14.90
C GLY A 29 -4.83 -5.69 -14.72
N TYR A 30 -5.59 -4.61 -14.89
CA TYR A 30 -5.04 -3.28 -14.62
C TYR A 30 -4.79 -3.11 -13.12
N THR A 31 -3.59 -2.65 -12.79
CA THR A 31 -3.18 -2.20 -11.45
C THR A 31 -3.06 -0.68 -11.46
N SER A 32 -3.77 -0.02 -10.54
CA SER A 32 -4.02 1.43 -10.64
C SER A 32 -3.92 2.16 -9.30
N GLY A 33 -3.47 3.42 -9.34
CA GLY A 33 -3.57 4.36 -8.24
C GLY A 33 -2.67 4.11 -7.03
N TYR A 34 -3.02 4.80 -5.95
CA TYR A 34 -2.22 4.97 -4.73
C TYR A 34 -1.61 3.68 -4.13
N VAL A 35 -2.32 2.54 -4.21
CA VAL A 35 -1.90 1.24 -3.64
C VAL A 35 -1.98 0.08 -4.65
N GLY A 36 -2.21 0.38 -5.93
CA GLY A 36 -2.38 -0.66 -6.95
C GLY A 36 -3.72 -1.38 -6.86
N PHE A 37 -4.82 -0.63 -6.89
CA PHE A 37 -6.18 -1.17 -7.07
C PHE A 37 -6.23 -2.03 -8.33
N THR A 38 -6.76 -3.26 -8.25
CA THR A 38 -6.79 -4.14 -9.42
C THR A 38 -8.19 -4.50 -9.91
N THR A 39 -8.34 -4.57 -11.24
CA THR A 39 -9.60 -4.99 -11.86
C THR A 39 -9.90 -6.46 -11.57
N GLY A 40 -8.86 -7.30 -11.49
CA GLY A 40 -8.98 -8.73 -11.23
C GLY A 40 -9.26 -9.07 -9.77
N THR A 41 -8.92 -8.22 -8.79
CA THR A 41 -9.25 -8.44 -7.37
C THR A 41 -10.55 -7.77 -6.93
N GLY A 42 -11.11 -6.88 -7.74
CA GLY A 42 -12.43 -6.26 -7.54
C GLY A 42 -12.43 -5.01 -6.65
N ASP A 43 -11.30 -4.65 -6.06
CA ASP A 43 -11.10 -3.39 -5.33
C ASP A 43 -11.19 -2.16 -6.26
N ALA A 44 -10.76 -2.28 -7.52
CA ALA A 44 -11.01 -1.23 -8.51
C ALA A 44 -12.52 -1.01 -8.78
N GLU A 45 -13.32 -2.09 -8.85
CA GLU A 45 -14.79 -2.00 -9.01
C GLU A 45 -15.41 -1.23 -7.83
N ILE A 46 -15.07 -1.64 -6.61
CA ILE A 46 -15.59 -1.02 -5.38
C ILE A 46 -15.25 0.47 -5.32
N LEU A 47 -14.00 0.82 -5.63
CA LEU A 47 -13.55 2.21 -5.64
C LEU A 47 -14.30 3.03 -6.70
N ILE A 48 -14.48 2.50 -7.91
CA ILE A 48 -15.19 3.19 -8.99
C ILE A 48 -16.68 3.35 -8.67
N ASP A 49 -17.33 2.35 -8.06
CA ASP A 49 -18.72 2.45 -7.63
C ASP A 49 -18.90 3.54 -6.56
N GLN A 50 -17.98 3.62 -5.59
CA GLN A 50 -17.95 4.72 -4.63
C GLN A 50 -17.73 6.07 -5.33
N TYR A 51 -16.84 6.12 -6.31
CA TYR A 51 -16.58 7.35 -7.07
C TYR A 51 -17.78 7.80 -7.89
N ALA A 52 -18.53 6.89 -8.50
CA ALA A 52 -19.75 7.17 -9.25
C ALA A 52 -20.84 7.84 -8.38
N LYS A 53 -20.87 7.53 -7.08
CA LYS A 53 -21.77 8.19 -6.12
C LYS A 53 -21.33 9.62 -5.78
N ILE A 54 -20.02 9.88 -5.77
CA ILE A 54 -19.44 11.21 -5.50
C ILE A 54 -19.53 12.12 -6.74
N LYS A 55 -19.23 11.57 -7.91
CA LYS A 55 -19.22 12.27 -9.20
C LYS A 55 -19.96 11.46 -10.26
N PRO A 56 -21.30 11.56 -10.33
CA PRO A 56 -22.09 10.89 -11.35
C PRO A 56 -21.64 11.29 -12.77
N GLY A 57 -21.55 10.31 -13.68
CA GLY A 57 -21.15 10.55 -15.07
C GLY A 57 -19.65 10.72 -15.29
N ASN A 58 -18.81 10.35 -14.31
CA ASN A 58 -17.35 10.28 -14.49
C ASN A 58 -16.94 9.27 -15.59
N ALA A 59 -15.73 9.43 -16.12
CA ALA A 59 -15.21 8.62 -17.22
C ALA A 59 -15.05 7.13 -16.90
N LEU A 60 -14.96 6.78 -15.61
CA LEU A 60 -14.76 5.41 -15.13
C LEU A 60 -16.08 4.62 -15.02
N SER A 61 -17.23 5.30 -14.89
CA SER A 61 -18.53 4.66 -14.64
C SER A 61 -18.94 3.67 -15.72
N LYS A 62 -18.54 3.90 -16.97
CA LYS A 62 -18.85 3.00 -18.11
C LYS A 62 -18.19 1.62 -18.00
N TYR A 63 -17.22 1.43 -17.11
CA TYR A 63 -16.54 0.16 -16.92
C TYR A 63 -17.18 -0.71 -15.82
N LEU A 64 -18.11 -0.17 -15.02
CA LEU A 64 -18.67 -0.86 -13.86
C LEU A 64 -19.30 -2.21 -14.21
N ASP A 65 -20.10 -2.28 -15.28
CA ASP A 65 -20.72 -3.55 -15.70
C ASP A 65 -19.68 -4.63 -16.00
N ARG A 66 -18.62 -4.26 -16.73
CA ARG A 66 -17.55 -5.21 -17.07
C ARG A 66 -16.73 -5.62 -15.85
N LEU A 67 -16.44 -4.67 -14.95
CA LEU A 67 -15.75 -4.95 -13.70
C LEU A 67 -16.58 -5.88 -12.80
N HIS A 68 -17.89 -5.70 -12.78
CA HIS A 68 -18.82 -6.56 -12.06
C HIS A 68 -18.81 -7.99 -12.62
N GLU A 69 -18.86 -8.15 -13.95
CA GLU A 69 -18.71 -9.48 -14.57
C GLU A 69 -17.41 -10.18 -14.17
N ILE A 70 -16.29 -9.44 -14.15
CA ILE A 70 -14.98 -9.96 -13.72
C ILE A 70 -15.03 -10.38 -12.25
N SER A 71 -15.65 -9.57 -11.38
CA SER A 71 -15.71 -9.86 -9.94
C SER A 71 -16.56 -11.08 -9.59
N GLN A 72 -17.55 -11.44 -10.43
CA GLN A 72 -18.34 -12.66 -10.28
C GLN A 72 -17.58 -13.96 -10.62
N LEU A 73 -16.45 -13.89 -11.32
CA LEU A 73 -15.64 -15.08 -11.61
C LEU A 73 -15.05 -15.69 -10.31
N PRO A 74 -14.79 -17.01 -10.25
CA PRO A 74 -14.14 -17.60 -9.08
C PRO A 74 -12.80 -16.92 -8.76
N THR A 75 -12.53 -16.59 -7.49
CA THR A 75 -11.28 -15.91 -7.08
C THR A 75 -10.02 -16.69 -7.47
N CYS A 76 -10.10 -18.02 -7.58
CA CYS A 76 -9.01 -18.87 -8.04
C CYS A 76 -8.76 -18.81 -9.56
N ASP A 77 -9.70 -18.28 -10.35
CA ASP A 77 -9.57 -18.11 -11.80
C ASP A 77 -8.83 -16.82 -12.16
N ARG A 78 -7.61 -16.69 -11.65
CA ARG A 78 -6.73 -15.53 -11.91
C ARG A 78 -6.53 -15.24 -13.41
N PRO A 79 -6.32 -16.25 -14.29
CA PRO A 79 -6.11 -15.98 -15.70
C PRO A 79 -7.30 -15.31 -16.40
N ASN A 80 -8.54 -15.67 -16.06
CA ASN A 80 -9.71 -15.00 -16.65
C ASN A 80 -10.02 -13.67 -15.95
N ARG A 81 -9.83 -13.58 -14.63
CA ARG A 81 -10.02 -12.33 -13.88
C ARG A 81 -9.03 -11.25 -14.27
N GLY A 82 -7.81 -11.64 -14.67
CA GLY A 82 -6.77 -10.72 -15.12
C GLY A 82 -6.93 -10.23 -16.56
N LYS A 83 -7.95 -10.64 -17.31
CA LYS A 83 -8.16 -10.18 -18.69
C LYS A 83 -8.69 -8.75 -18.72
N THR A 84 -8.19 -7.96 -19.67
CA THR A 84 -8.54 -6.55 -19.86
C THR A 84 -9.53 -6.31 -21.03
N ASN A 85 -10.05 -7.38 -21.64
CA ASN A 85 -11.03 -7.26 -22.73
C ASN A 85 -12.33 -6.61 -22.24
N GLY A 86 -12.84 -5.63 -23.00
CA GLY A 86 -14.00 -4.83 -22.59
C GLY A 86 -13.66 -3.68 -21.63
N LEU A 87 -12.37 -3.44 -21.35
CA LEU A 87 -11.86 -2.30 -20.58
C LEU A 87 -11.03 -1.36 -21.46
N GLU A 88 -11.32 -1.29 -22.76
CA GLU A 88 -10.59 -0.43 -23.69
C GLU A 88 -10.71 1.05 -23.25
N GLY A 89 -9.57 1.75 -23.19
CA GLY A 89 -9.48 3.14 -22.72
C GLY A 89 -9.48 3.32 -21.20
N TYR A 90 -9.45 2.24 -20.41
CA TYR A 90 -9.51 2.30 -18.94
C TYR A 90 -8.34 3.08 -18.34
N VAL A 91 -7.14 2.89 -18.88
CA VAL A 91 -5.92 3.59 -18.44
C VAL A 91 -6.08 5.11 -18.59
N GLU A 92 -6.57 5.55 -19.75
CA GLU A 92 -6.80 6.96 -20.04
C GLU A 92 -7.91 7.54 -19.17
N ALA A 93 -9.00 6.81 -18.96
CA ALA A 93 -10.09 7.23 -18.08
C ALA A 93 -9.66 7.34 -16.61
N TRP A 94 -8.84 6.40 -16.13
CA TRP A 94 -8.27 6.44 -14.78
C TRP A 94 -7.39 7.67 -14.61
N LYS A 95 -6.45 7.89 -15.54
CA LYS A 95 -5.58 9.06 -15.54
C LYS A 95 -6.39 10.36 -15.61
N GLN A 96 -7.43 10.42 -16.44
CA GLN A 96 -8.32 11.58 -16.55
C GLN A 96 -8.96 11.96 -15.21
N GLU A 97 -9.56 11.00 -14.50
CA GLU A 97 -10.23 11.30 -13.22
C GLU A 97 -9.22 11.55 -12.09
N ALA A 98 -8.09 10.83 -12.07
CA ALA A 98 -7.03 11.04 -11.09
C ALA A 98 -6.34 12.40 -11.23
N CYS A 99 -6.28 12.93 -12.45
CA CYS A 99 -5.70 14.24 -12.76
C CYS A 99 -6.74 15.37 -12.81
N SER A 100 -7.98 15.11 -12.39
CA SER A 100 -9.03 16.12 -12.41
C SER A 100 -8.71 17.26 -11.42
N PRO A 101 -8.91 18.53 -11.79
CA PRO A 101 -8.63 19.66 -10.89
C PRO A 101 -9.39 19.64 -9.56
N ASP A 102 -10.54 18.97 -9.51
CA ASP A 102 -11.34 18.84 -8.28
C ASP A 102 -10.74 17.85 -7.26
N GLN A 103 -9.75 17.04 -7.67
CA GLN A 103 -9.05 16.02 -6.88
C GLN A 103 -9.94 15.00 -6.15
N SER A 104 -11.23 14.93 -6.45
CA SER A 104 -12.19 14.06 -5.75
C SER A 104 -11.80 12.58 -5.83
N PHE A 105 -11.27 12.14 -6.97
CA PHE A 105 -10.83 10.76 -7.14
C PHE A 105 -9.55 10.44 -6.37
N ALA A 106 -8.56 11.34 -6.38
CA ALA A 106 -7.33 11.19 -5.59
C ALA A 106 -7.63 11.16 -4.08
N HIS A 107 -8.53 12.03 -3.63
CA HIS A 107 -9.00 12.06 -2.25
C HIS A 107 -9.70 10.76 -1.85
N LEU A 108 -10.57 10.24 -2.72
CA LEU A 108 -11.25 8.96 -2.49
C LEU A 108 -10.23 7.80 -2.39
N GLN A 109 -9.24 7.74 -3.28
CA GLN A 109 -8.18 6.72 -3.20
C GLN A 109 -7.47 6.74 -1.83
N ARG A 110 -7.06 7.91 -1.35
CA ARG A 110 -6.43 8.02 -0.03
C ARG A 110 -7.36 7.63 1.11
N GLN A 111 -8.62 8.08 1.07
CA GLN A 111 -9.60 7.75 2.10
C GLN A 111 -9.81 6.24 2.16
N TRP A 112 -9.96 5.60 1.00
CA TRP A 112 -10.11 4.15 0.90
C TRP A 112 -8.92 3.44 1.54
N VAL A 113 -7.70 3.88 1.26
CA VAL A 113 -6.48 3.30 1.85
C VAL A 113 -6.44 3.47 3.36
N TYR A 114 -6.82 4.66 3.84
CA TYR A 114 -6.88 4.92 5.27
C TYR A 114 -7.84 3.95 5.96
N GLU A 115 -9.03 3.78 5.41
CA GLU A 115 -10.06 2.90 5.97
C GLU A 115 -9.68 1.42 5.89
N ASN A 116 -9.10 0.98 4.77
CA ASN A 116 -8.88 -0.43 4.48
C ASN A 116 -7.49 -0.96 4.85
N TYR A 117 -6.49 -0.08 5.09
CA TYR A 117 -5.15 -0.50 5.50
C TYR A 117 -4.64 0.17 6.77
N MET A 118 -4.79 1.50 6.91
CA MET A 118 -4.28 2.22 8.08
C MET A 118 -5.06 1.90 9.36
N ILE A 119 -6.39 1.81 9.29
CA ILE A 119 -7.19 1.43 10.45
C ILE A 119 -6.89 -0.02 10.87
N PRO A 120 -6.90 -1.02 9.97
CA PRO A 120 -6.50 -2.38 10.33
C PRO A 120 -5.07 -2.48 10.88
N SER A 121 -4.10 -1.77 10.29
CA SER A 121 -2.72 -1.82 10.77
C SER A 121 -2.56 -1.29 12.18
N ASN A 122 -3.26 -0.21 12.51
CA ASN A 122 -3.27 0.33 13.86
C ASN A 122 -3.93 -0.62 14.86
N ARG A 123 -4.92 -1.42 14.45
CA ARG A 123 -5.50 -2.47 15.30
C ARG A 123 -4.49 -3.58 15.60
N TYR A 124 -3.78 -4.07 14.59
CA TYR A 124 -2.72 -5.06 14.78
C TYR A 124 -1.57 -4.52 15.65
N ALA A 125 -1.18 -3.26 15.46
CA ALA A 125 -0.16 -2.61 16.29
C ALA A 125 -0.62 -2.54 17.76
N ALA A 126 -1.84 -2.05 18.01
CA ALA A 126 -2.39 -1.94 19.36
C ALA A 126 -2.51 -3.30 20.06
N GLN A 127 -2.93 -4.35 19.36
CA GLN A 127 -3.00 -5.72 19.90
C GLN A 127 -1.64 -6.27 20.35
N ASN A 128 -0.54 -5.75 19.79
CA ASN A 128 0.83 -6.14 20.15
C ASN A 128 1.52 -5.11 21.06
N GLY A 129 0.77 -4.19 21.66
CA GLY A 129 1.30 -3.17 22.56
C GLY A 129 2.23 -2.17 21.87
N VAL A 130 2.08 -1.97 20.56
CA VAL A 130 2.81 -0.99 19.75
C VAL A 130 2.01 0.31 19.68
N ASN A 131 2.57 1.38 20.22
CA ASN A 131 1.85 2.66 20.34
C ASN A 131 2.54 3.82 19.63
N SER A 132 3.86 3.75 19.43
CA SER A 132 4.64 4.82 18.80
C SER A 132 4.19 5.05 17.35
N ALA A 133 4.39 6.28 16.86
CA ALA A 133 4.11 6.61 15.47
C ALA A 133 4.99 5.79 14.51
N LEU A 134 6.26 5.56 14.86
CA LEU A 134 7.18 4.70 14.11
C LEU A 134 6.68 3.25 14.06
N GLY A 135 6.27 2.69 15.20
CA GLY A 135 5.73 1.33 15.25
C GLY A 135 4.47 1.16 14.41
N ARG A 136 3.54 2.12 14.49
CA ARG A 136 2.34 2.14 13.63
C ARG A 136 2.69 2.25 12.15
N ALA A 137 3.69 3.05 11.79
CA ALA A 137 4.16 3.15 10.42
C ALA A 137 4.74 1.83 9.89
N ILE A 138 5.50 1.09 10.72
CA ILE A 138 6.03 -0.23 10.38
C ILE A 138 4.89 -1.23 10.12
N PHE A 139 3.86 -1.22 10.96
CA PHE A 139 2.69 -2.10 10.80
C PHE A 139 1.88 -1.75 9.56
N TYR A 140 1.67 -0.45 9.31
CA TYR A 140 1.02 0.04 8.10
C TYR A 140 1.77 -0.41 6.85
N ASP A 141 3.08 -0.16 6.79
CA ASP A 141 3.91 -0.56 5.66
C ASP A 141 3.91 -2.08 5.42
N THR A 142 3.93 -2.86 6.50
CA THR A 142 3.86 -4.32 6.41
C THR A 142 2.55 -4.76 5.77
N ILE A 143 1.43 -4.13 6.14
CA ILE A 143 0.11 -4.44 5.62
C ILE A 143 -0.07 -3.99 4.17
N ILE A 144 0.49 -2.84 3.79
CA ILE A 144 0.49 -2.40 2.39
C ILE A 144 1.23 -3.42 1.53
N GLN A 145 2.40 -3.87 1.96
CA GLN A 145 3.21 -4.78 1.17
C GLN A 145 2.66 -6.21 1.12
N HIS A 146 2.20 -6.74 2.26
CA HIS A 146 1.95 -8.17 2.44
C HIS A 146 0.48 -8.50 2.73
N GLY A 147 -0.36 -7.48 2.88
CA GLY A 147 -1.75 -7.66 3.30
C GLY A 147 -1.92 -8.15 4.75
N PHE A 148 -3.19 -8.21 5.16
CA PHE A 148 -3.60 -8.72 6.47
C PHE A 148 -4.62 -9.86 6.40
N GLN A 149 -4.96 -10.31 5.20
CA GLN A 149 -5.88 -11.42 4.97
C GLN A 149 -5.08 -12.72 4.82
N TYR A 150 -5.67 -13.84 5.26
CA TYR A 150 -5.07 -15.18 5.13
C TYR A 150 -5.01 -15.71 3.69
N THR A 151 -5.37 -14.88 2.70
CA THR A 151 -5.36 -15.21 1.28
C THR A 151 -3.98 -15.08 0.64
N GLU A 152 -3.03 -14.39 1.28
CA GLU A 152 -1.62 -14.36 0.88
C GLU A 152 -0.84 -15.47 1.63
N PRO A 153 -0.51 -16.60 0.98
CA PRO A 153 -0.04 -17.80 1.68
C PRO A 153 1.40 -17.67 2.19
N ASP A 154 2.22 -16.82 1.57
CA ASP A 154 3.67 -16.78 1.82
C ASP A 154 4.04 -15.79 2.93
N ILE A 155 3.75 -14.51 2.74
CA ILE A 155 4.04 -13.44 3.70
C ILE A 155 2.78 -12.61 3.89
N ASN A 156 2.33 -12.46 5.15
CA ASN A 156 1.27 -11.55 5.58
C ASN A 156 1.52 -11.16 7.04
N ILE A 157 0.87 -10.09 7.51
CA ILE A 157 1.12 -9.61 8.89
C ILE A 157 0.79 -10.66 9.95
N VAL A 158 -0.20 -11.52 9.73
CA VAL A 158 -0.61 -12.52 10.72
C VAL A 158 0.46 -13.59 10.86
N ARG A 159 1.05 -14.04 9.76
CA ARG A 159 2.19 -14.97 9.76
C ARG A 159 3.44 -14.33 10.37
N LEU A 160 3.72 -13.07 10.05
CA LEU A 160 4.82 -12.32 10.66
C LEU A 160 4.67 -12.23 12.18
N LEU A 161 3.46 -11.94 12.67
CA LEU A 161 3.17 -11.89 14.10
C LEU A 161 3.25 -13.28 14.75
N ALA A 162 2.80 -14.34 14.08
CA ALA A 162 2.90 -15.71 14.58
C ALA A 162 4.37 -16.15 14.76
N LEU A 163 5.24 -15.81 13.80
CA LEU A 163 6.67 -16.12 13.84
C LEU A 163 7.42 -15.23 14.84
N THR A 164 7.04 -13.96 14.94
CA THR A 164 7.64 -13.02 15.91
C THR A 164 7.24 -13.36 17.34
N GLY A 165 6.01 -13.83 17.53
CA GLY A 165 5.31 -13.87 18.81
C GLY A 165 4.95 -12.47 19.31
N GLY A 166 3.92 -12.37 20.15
CA GLY A 166 3.51 -11.09 20.76
C GLY A 166 4.62 -10.45 21.60
N ARG A 167 4.46 -9.16 21.88
CA ARG A 167 5.37 -8.42 22.75
C ARG A 167 5.40 -9.04 24.15
N LYS A 168 6.59 -9.31 24.67
CA LYS A 168 6.77 -9.92 26.00
C LYS A 168 6.56 -8.86 27.10
N GLU A 169 6.18 -9.31 28.30
CA GLU A 169 5.78 -8.45 29.44
C GLU A 169 6.79 -7.33 29.78
N ASN A 170 8.09 -7.63 29.71
CA ASN A 170 9.17 -6.67 30.01
C ASN A 170 9.98 -6.24 28.76
N GLU A 171 9.46 -6.53 27.56
CA GLU A 171 10.11 -6.15 26.32
C GLU A 171 9.78 -4.69 25.98
N THR A 172 10.79 -3.88 25.63
CA THR A 172 10.55 -2.52 25.13
C THR A 172 9.92 -2.56 23.75
N GLU A 173 9.20 -1.50 23.36
CA GLU A 173 8.62 -1.43 22.01
C GLU A 173 9.72 -1.52 20.93
N GLN A 174 10.87 -0.87 21.15
CA GLN A 174 12.03 -0.96 20.26
C GLN A 174 12.53 -2.40 20.07
N ALA A 175 12.65 -3.17 21.16
CA ALA A 175 13.10 -4.56 21.10
C ALA A 175 12.09 -5.42 20.34
N PHE A 176 10.79 -5.23 20.59
CA PHE A 176 9.73 -5.92 19.85
C PHE A 176 9.76 -5.60 18.35
N LEU A 177 9.84 -4.31 17.98
CA LEU A 177 9.91 -3.88 16.59
C LEU A 177 11.17 -4.40 15.89
N THR A 178 12.30 -4.48 16.61
CA THR A 178 13.53 -5.08 16.10
C THR A 178 13.35 -6.57 15.80
N ARG A 179 12.70 -7.34 16.68
CA ARG A 179 12.38 -8.75 16.40
C ARG A 179 11.44 -8.87 15.20
N PHE A 180 10.39 -8.06 15.15
CA PHE A 180 9.40 -8.05 14.08
C PHE A 180 10.04 -7.75 12.70
N LEU A 181 10.85 -6.71 12.61
CA LEU A 181 11.56 -6.34 11.38
C LEU A 181 12.63 -7.37 10.99
N THR A 182 13.28 -8.02 11.97
CA THR A 182 14.21 -9.13 11.71
C THR A 182 13.48 -10.29 11.04
N VAL A 183 12.33 -10.72 11.57
CA VAL A 183 11.50 -11.79 10.99
C VAL A 183 11.00 -11.38 9.60
N ARG A 184 10.51 -10.14 9.46
CA ARG A 184 10.06 -9.59 8.16
C ARG A 184 11.16 -9.65 7.12
N ARG A 185 12.36 -9.18 7.45
CA ARG A 185 13.53 -9.19 6.55
C ARG A 185 13.95 -10.61 6.21
N GLN A 186 13.93 -11.55 7.15
CA GLN A 186 14.25 -12.97 6.89
C GLN A 186 13.30 -13.60 5.88
N LEU A 187 11.98 -13.33 5.99
CA LEU A 187 11.02 -13.81 5.00
C LEU A 187 11.23 -13.15 3.63
N GLN A 188 11.63 -11.88 3.57
CA GLN A 188 11.88 -11.20 2.30
C GLN A 188 13.20 -11.63 1.63
N CYS A 189 14.28 -11.80 2.40
CA CYS A 189 15.63 -12.03 1.84
C CYS A 189 15.95 -13.50 1.57
N CYS A 190 15.35 -14.38 2.36
CA CYS A 190 15.95 -15.67 2.66
C CYS A 190 14.94 -16.82 2.70
N TYR A 191 13.65 -16.54 2.49
CA TYR A 191 12.64 -17.53 2.12
C TYR A 191 12.89 -17.96 0.66
N PRO A 192 12.66 -19.23 0.27
CA PRO A 192 13.06 -19.74 -1.04
C PRO A 192 12.14 -19.26 -2.18
N ASP A 193 12.12 -17.96 -2.43
CA ASP A 193 11.59 -17.34 -3.63
C ASP A 193 12.54 -16.22 -4.12
N ASN A 194 12.45 -15.90 -5.42
CA ASN A 194 13.21 -14.79 -6.02
C ASN A 194 12.36 -13.51 -6.12
N VAL A 195 11.22 -13.44 -5.42
CA VAL A 195 10.23 -12.37 -5.59
C VAL A 195 10.57 -11.20 -4.68
N TRP A 196 10.88 -11.48 -3.41
CA TRP A 196 11.03 -10.47 -2.37
C TRP A 196 12.44 -9.97 -2.01
N PRO A 197 13.56 -10.56 -2.45
CA PRO A 197 14.88 -10.12 -1.98
C PRO A 197 15.17 -8.63 -2.18
N ALA A 198 14.69 -8.04 -3.28
CA ALA A 198 14.84 -6.61 -3.54
C ALA A 198 14.13 -5.74 -2.49
N SER A 199 13.02 -6.22 -1.93
CA SER A 199 12.25 -5.54 -0.90
C SER A 199 12.78 -5.73 0.53
N ALA A 200 13.87 -6.49 0.74
CA ALA A 200 14.49 -6.55 2.07
C ALA A 200 15.10 -5.20 2.50
N THR A 201 15.47 -4.35 1.53
CA THR A 201 16.08 -3.03 1.74
C THR A 201 15.17 -2.03 2.45
N ARG A 202 13.84 -2.10 2.26
CA ARG A 202 12.88 -1.26 3.02
C ARG A 202 12.82 -1.65 4.49
N SER A 203 12.91 -2.95 4.81
CA SER A 203 12.97 -3.42 6.20
C SER A 203 14.25 -2.97 6.90
N GLU A 204 15.37 -2.86 6.16
CA GLU A 204 16.60 -2.26 6.68
C GLU A 204 16.46 -0.76 6.94
N ASP A 205 15.80 0.00 6.07
CA ASP A 205 15.53 1.42 6.31
C ASP A 205 14.64 1.62 7.54
N LEU A 206 13.60 0.80 7.70
CA LEU A 206 12.78 0.80 8.91
C LEU A 206 13.59 0.42 10.15
N GLN A 207 14.48 -0.58 10.06
CA GLN A 207 15.35 -0.97 11.16
C GLN A 207 16.30 0.17 11.55
N ASN A 208 16.87 0.90 10.58
CA ASN A 208 17.71 2.07 10.84
C ASN A 208 16.95 3.16 11.65
N LEU A 209 15.64 3.31 11.44
CA LEU A 209 14.82 4.24 12.24
C LEU A 209 14.61 3.69 13.66
N VAL A 210 14.37 2.38 13.80
CA VAL A 210 14.20 1.70 15.09
C VAL A 210 15.51 1.67 15.89
N ASP A 211 16.68 1.62 15.25
CA ASP A 211 17.97 1.65 15.96
C ASP A 211 18.16 2.97 16.72
N ASN A 212 17.59 4.06 16.23
CA ASN A 212 17.51 5.35 16.93
C ASN A 212 16.07 5.66 17.41
N PHE A 213 15.45 4.68 18.09
CA PHE A 213 14.04 4.70 18.46
C PHE A 213 13.63 5.95 19.22
N ASP A 214 14.37 6.36 20.26
CA ASP A 214 13.95 7.49 21.10
C ASP A 214 13.82 8.81 20.34
N TYR A 215 14.65 9.00 19.31
CA TYR A 215 14.56 10.16 18.43
C TYR A 215 13.42 10.04 17.41
N ASN A 216 13.18 8.83 16.90
CA ASN A 216 12.28 8.59 15.77
C ASN A 216 10.86 8.16 16.15
N LYS A 217 10.62 7.69 17.39
CA LYS A 217 9.38 7.02 17.81
C LYS A 217 8.12 7.84 17.53
N ASP A 218 8.20 9.16 17.67
CA ASP A 218 7.06 10.06 17.48
C ASP A 218 6.94 10.58 16.04
N LEU A 219 7.94 10.33 15.17
CA LEU A 219 7.96 10.76 13.77
C LEU A 219 7.68 12.27 13.56
N ILE A 220 8.07 13.10 14.53
CA ILE A 220 7.86 14.56 14.52
C ILE A 220 9.00 15.34 13.85
N HIS A 221 10.13 14.69 13.62
CA HIS A 221 11.31 15.25 12.98
C HIS A 221 11.47 14.72 11.56
N GLN A 222 12.33 15.38 10.79
CA GLN A 222 12.74 14.84 9.50
C GLN A 222 13.46 13.51 9.69
N ILE A 223 13.09 12.53 8.89
CA ILE A 223 13.73 11.20 8.84
C ILE A 223 14.44 11.00 7.51
N ARG A 224 15.41 10.09 7.50
CA ARG A 224 16.17 9.66 6.32
C ARG A 224 15.96 8.18 6.09
N LEU A 225 15.43 7.82 4.92
CA LEU A 225 15.46 6.46 4.40
C LEU A 225 16.79 6.28 3.66
N LYS A 226 17.74 5.53 4.24
CA LYS A 226 19.14 5.50 3.81
C LYS A 226 19.30 4.77 2.47
N ASN A 227 18.69 3.59 2.33
CA ASN A 227 18.76 2.77 1.13
C ASN A 227 18.03 3.45 -0.04
N PHE A 228 16.84 4.01 0.21
CA PHE A 228 16.07 4.73 -0.80
C PHE A 228 16.59 6.14 -1.08
N GLN A 229 17.49 6.63 -0.23
CA GLN A 229 18.09 7.94 -0.32
C GLN A 229 17.07 9.11 -0.37
N VAL A 230 15.96 8.99 0.37
CA VAL A 230 14.94 10.06 0.49
C VAL A 230 14.88 10.64 1.91
N ASN A 231 14.68 11.96 2.00
CA ASN A 231 14.37 12.67 3.24
C ASN A 231 12.87 12.91 3.31
N ILE A 232 12.25 12.64 4.46
CA ILE A 232 10.82 12.90 4.68
C ILE A 232 10.70 13.82 5.90
N THR A 233 10.10 14.99 5.68
CA THR A 233 9.96 16.05 6.68
C THR A 233 8.66 15.96 7.48
N GLY A 234 7.66 15.26 6.95
CA GLY A 234 6.30 15.22 7.49
C GLY A 234 5.44 16.41 7.08
N LYS A 235 5.98 17.34 6.28
CA LYS A 235 5.30 18.55 5.77
C LYS A 235 4.99 18.45 4.27
N GLU A 236 5.23 17.29 3.66
CA GLU A 236 4.90 17.03 2.27
C GLU A 236 3.39 17.14 2.07
N ASP A 237 3.01 17.78 0.96
CA ASP A 237 1.63 17.93 0.57
C ASP A 237 1.10 16.59 0.03
N LEU A 238 0.16 15.98 0.76
CA LEU A 238 -0.48 14.72 0.35
C LEU A 238 -1.46 14.93 -0.82
N ASP A 239 -1.87 16.19 -1.04
CA ASP A 239 -2.77 16.67 -2.11
C ASP A 239 -1.99 17.20 -3.33
N LEU A 240 -0.66 17.04 -3.32
CA LEU A 240 0.15 17.37 -4.48
C LEU A 240 -0.33 16.55 -5.68
N ILE A 241 -0.63 17.26 -6.78
CA ILE A 241 -1.03 16.64 -8.04
C ILE A 241 0.05 15.64 -8.48
N ASP A 242 -0.38 14.43 -8.83
CA ASP A 242 0.51 13.38 -9.33
C ASP A 242 1.29 13.91 -10.55
N PRO A 243 2.64 13.90 -10.54
CA PRO A 243 3.47 14.36 -11.65
C PRO A 243 3.14 13.68 -13.00
N ARG A 244 2.57 12.47 -12.96
CA ARG A 244 2.09 11.75 -14.16
C ARG A 244 0.98 12.51 -14.89
N CYS A 245 0.27 13.42 -14.21
CA CYS A 245 -0.72 14.30 -14.81
C CYS A 245 -0.13 15.31 -15.79
N TYR A 246 1.18 15.58 -15.72
CA TYR A 246 1.88 16.48 -16.64
C TYR A 246 2.61 15.74 -17.76
N GLN A 247 2.65 14.40 -17.72
CA GLN A 247 3.26 13.57 -18.74
C GLN A 247 2.24 13.32 -19.85
N LYS A 248 2.64 13.51 -21.11
CA LYS A 248 1.83 13.23 -22.29
C LYS A 248 1.73 11.74 -22.55
#